data_AF-A0A3D4HQE6-F1
#
_entry.id   AF-A0A3D4HQE6-F1
#
_cell.length_a   1.000
_cell.length_b   1.000
_cell.length_c   1.000
_cell.angle_alpha   90.00
_cell.angle_beta   90.00
_cell.angle_gamma   90.00
#
_symmetry.space_group_name_H-M   'P 1'
#
loop_
_entity.id
_entity.type
_entity.pdbx_description
1 polymer ?
#
loop_
_entity_poly.entity_id
_entity_poly.type
_entity_poly.pdbx_seq_one_letter_code
_entity_poly.pdbx_strand_id
1 'polypeptide(L)' 'SSGCGSFLEGFAASLGLSVEEFAKAALYSVSPVDLGTKCTVFMNSKVKQAQKEGATVADISAGLAYSVIKNAL' A
#
# COMPACT_ATOMS: atom_id res chain seq x y z
N SER A 1 -14.30 -1.45 -10.76
CA SER A 1 -13.34 -0.34 -10.59
C SER A 1 -11.97 -0.82 -11.03
N SER A 2 -11.57 -0.52 -12.28
CA SER A 2 -10.44 -1.15 -12.98
C SER A 2 -9.05 -0.59 -12.61
N GLY A 3 -8.86 -0.10 -11.38
CA GLY A 3 -7.68 0.66 -10.97
C GLY A 3 -6.85 0.10 -9.82
N CYS A 4 -7.27 -1.01 -9.19
CA CYS A 4 -6.60 -1.53 -7.98
C CYS A 4 -5.29 -2.27 -8.29
N GLY A 5 -5.24 -3.08 -9.36
CA GLY A 5 -4.05 -3.85 -9.73
C GLY A 5 -2.90 -2.97 -10.23
N SER A 6 -3.19 -2.10 -11.20
CA SER A 6 -2.18 -1.18 -11.76
C SER A 6 -1.64 -0.18 -10.74
N PHE A 7 -2.43 0.16 -9.72
CA PHE A 7 -1.97 1.00 -8.61
C PHE A 7 -0.96 0.27 -7.73
N LEU A 8 -1.26 -0.96 -7.28
CA LEU A 8 -0.29 -1.74 -6.50
C LEU A 8 0.99 -2.00 -7.29
N GLU A 9 0.89 -2.31 -8.57
CA GLU A 9 2.04 -2.61 -9.42
C GLU A 9 2.94 -1.40 -9.62
N GLY A 10 2.35 -0.24 -9.93
CA GLY A 10 3.08 1.03 -10.03
C GLY A 10 3.68 1.47 -8.69
N PHE A 11 2.99 1.15 -7.58
CA PHE A 11 3.49 1.47 -6.24
C PHE A 11 4.67 0.59 -5.83
N ALA A 12 4.55 -0.73 -6.03
CA ALA A 12 5.64 -1.67 -5.80
C ALA A 12 6.87 -1.31 -6.64
N ALA A 13 6.67 -0.96 -7.92
CA ALA A 13 7.74 -0.50 -8.79
C ALA A 13 8.43 0.77 -8.26
N SER A 14 7.68 1.72 -7.70
CA SER A 14 8.26 2.93 -7.07
C SER A 14 9.09 2.63 -5.82
N LEU A 15 8.92 1.46 -5.21
CA LEU A 15 9.72 0.97 -4.09
C LEU A 15 10.88 0.05 -4.54
N GLY A 16 11.00 -0.20 -5.85
CA GLY A 16 11.96 -1.17 -6.39
C GLY A 16 11.58 -2.63 -6.08
N LEU A 17 10.32 -2.89 -5.77
CA LEU A 17 9.80 -4.22 -5.43
C LEU A 17 8.87 -4.73 -6.52
N SER A 18 8.82 -6.05 -6.68
CA SER A 18 7.77 -6.69 -7.47
C SER A 18 6.46 -6.68 -6.69
N VAL A 19 5.32 -6.67 -7.40
CA VAL A 19 3.99 -6.69 -6.75
C VAL A 19 3.82 -7.92 -5.84
N GLU A 20 4.47 -9.03 -6.18
CA GLU A 20 4.47 -10.26 -5.38
C GLU A 20 5.25 -10.12 -4.07
N GLU A 21 6.42 -9.47 -4.11
CA GLU A 21 7.22 -9.16 -2.92
C GLU A 21 6.51 -8.14 -2.03
N PHE A 22 5.84 -7.16 -2.63
CA PHE A 22 5.01 -6.21 -1.92
C PHE A 22 3.82 -6.88 -1.22
N ALA A 23 3.15 -7.83 -1.90
CA ALA A 23 2.08 -8.61 -1.31
C ALA A 23 2.58 -9.54 -0.19
N LYS A 24 3.75 -10.16 -0.34
CA LYS A 24 4.39 -10.96 0.72
C LYS A 24 4.79 -10.09 1.91
N ALA A 25 5.32 -8.89 1.68
CA ALA A 25 5.68 -7.97 2.75
C ALA A 25 4.48 -7.61 3.63
N ALA A 26 3.30 -7.46 3.04
CA ALA A 26 2.06 -7.23 3.79
C ALA A 26 1.75 -8.32 4.83
N LEU A 27 2.15 -9.58 4.58
CA LEU A 27 1.94 -10.70 5.51
C LEU A 27 2.80 -10.60 6.76
N TYR A 28 3.93 -9.88 6.69
CA TYR A 28 4.85 -9.67 7.81
C TYR A 28 4.57 -8.36 8.56
N SER A 29 3.50 -7.64 8.20
CA SER A 29 3.13 -6.40 8.90
C SER A 29 2.69 -6.71 10.33
N VAL A 30 3.16 -5.88 11.26
CA VAL A 30 2.76 -5.92 12.67
C VAL A 30 1.77 -4.80 12.98
N SER A 31 1.89 -3.66 12.28
CA SER A 31 1.05 -2.48 12.50
C SER A 31 0.69 -1.82 11.16
N PRO A 32 -0.30 -2.36 10.42
CA PRO A 32 -0.67 -1.85 9.10
C PRO A 32 -1.01 -0.36 9.14
N VAL A 33 -0.45 0.41 8.20
CA VAL A 33 -0.68 1.86 8.14
C VAL A 33 -2.09 2.15 7.63
N ASP A 34 -2.84 3.01 8.30
CA ASP A 34 -4.13 3.46 7.78
C ASP A 34 -3.93 4.50 6.66
N LEU A 35 -4.12 4.06 5.42
CA LEU A 35 -3.98 4.89 4.22
C LEU A 35 -5.27 5.63 3.83
N GLY A 36 -6.38 5.42 4.55
CA GLY A 36 -7.62 6.16 4.37
C GLY A 36 -8.45 5.80 3.12
N THR A 37 -9.23 6.79 2.65
CA THR A 37 -10.34 6.65 1.68
C THR A 37 -9.92 6.56 0.21
N LYS A 38 -10.90 6.23 -0.66
CA LYS A 38 -10.84 5.71 -2.05
C LYS A 38 -9.94 6.42 -3.08
N CYS A 39 -9.20 7.48 -2.75
CA CYS A 39 -8.45 8.28 -3.71
C CYS A 39 -6.95 7.88 -3.73
N THR A 40 -6.53 7.23 -4.80
CA THR A 40 -5.15 6.73 -5.02
C THR A 40 -4.08 7.83 -4.98
N VAL A 41 -4.43 9.07 -5.31
CA VAL A 41 -3.55 10.24 -5.20
C VAL A 41 -3.19 10.53 -3.74
N PHE A 42 -4.16 10.45 -2.84
CA PHE A 42 -3.95 10.66 -1.40
C PHE A 42 -3.18 9.51 -0.76
N MET A 43 -3.43 8.27 -1.21
CA MET A 43 -2.66 7.10 -0.76
C MET A 43 -1.17 7.27 -1.04
N ASN A 44 -0.78 7.76 -2.21
CA ASN A 44 0.64 7.92 -2.55
C ASN A 44 1.34 8.93 -1.61
N SER A 45 0.69 10.06 -1.31
CA SER A 45 1.19 11.04 -0.34
C SER A 45 1.29 10.47 1.07
N LYS A 46 0.27 9.72 1.51
CA LYS A 46 0.23 9.04 2.81
C LYS A 46 1.35 8.02 2.95
N VAL A 47 1.63 7.24 1.92
CA VAL A 47 2.74 6.28 1.97
C VAL A 47 4.08 7.00 2.06
N LYS A 48 4.32 8.05 1.26
CA LYS A 48 5.56 8.83 1.36
C LYS A 48 5.74 9.43 2.76
N GLN A 49 4.65 9.84 3.39
CA GLN A 49 4.67 10.32 4.76
C GLN A 49 4.99 9.19 5.74
N ALA A 50 4.31 8.04 5.63
CA ALA A 50 4.55 6.88 6.47
C ALA A 50 6.02 6.41 6.37
N GLN A 51 6.61 6.41 5.16
CA GLN A 51 8.03 6.12 4.97
C GLN A 51 8.94 7.11 5.69
N LYS A 52 8.61 8.41 5.66
CA LYS A 52 9.35 9.43 6.43
C LYS A 52 9.18 9.27 7.93
N GLU A 53 8.04 8.77 8.37
CA GLU A 53 7.75 8.45 9.77
C GLU A 53 8.38 7.12 10.23
N GLY A 54 9.07 6.41 9.33
CA GLY A 54 9.76 5.15 9.64
C GLY A 54 8.88 3.91 9.52
N ALA A 55 7.69 4.01 8.91
CA ALA A 55 6.87 2.85 8.62
C ALA A 55 7.59 1.91 7.66
N THR A 56 7.51 0.62 7.98
CA THR A 56 8.12 -0.41 7.15
C THR A 56 7.32 -0.62 5.87
N VAL A 57 7.98 -1.16 4.84
CA VAL A 57 7.27 -1.56 3.62
C VAL A 57 6.16 -2.54 3.96
N ALA A 58 6.37 -3.46 4.90
CA ALA A 58 5.37 -4.41 5.35
C ALA A 58 4.09 -3.71 5.83
N ASP A 59 4.22 -2.71 6.71
CA ASP A 59 3.08 -1.96 7.25
C ASP A 59 2.34 -1.14 6.18
N ILE A 60 3.09 -0.55 5.25
CA ILE A 60 2.55 0.18 4.11
C ILE A 60 1.78 -0.77 3.18
N SER A 61 2.37 -1.92 2.86
CA SER A 61 1.77 -2.93 1.99
C SER A 61 0.49 -3.50 2.58
N ALA A 62 0.48 -3.78 3.87
CA ALA A 62 -0.70 -4.24 4.58
C ALA A 62 -1.78 -3.15 4.64
N GLY A 63 -1.41 -1.89 4.86
CA GLY A 63 -2.30 -0.75 4.77
C GLY A 63 -2.99 -0.63 3.41
N LEU A 64 -2.21 -0.76 2.33
CA LEU A 64 -2.71 -0.72 0.95
C LEU A 64 -3.68 -1.88 0.67
N ALA A 65 -3.32 -3.10 1.09
CA ALA A 65 -4.16 -4.28 0.93
C ALA A 65 -5.50 -4.11 1.67
N TYR A 66 -5.47 -3.60 2.91
CA TYR A 66 -6.68 -3.29 3.67
C TYR A 66 -7.55 -2.21 3.01
N SER A 67 -6.94 -1.14 2.52
CA SER A 67 -7.66 -0.08 1.81
C SER A 67 -8.32 -0.58 0.53
N VAL A 68 -7.68 -1.49 -0.22
CA VAL A 68 -8.27 -2.10 -1.42
C VAL A 68 -9.42 -3.05 -1.07
N ILE A 69 -9.27 -3.90 -0.05
CA ILE A 69 -10.33 -4.81 0.40
C ILE A 69 -11.55 -4.01 0.89
N LYS A 70 -11.34 -2.99 1.73
CA LYS A 70 -12.42 -2.09 2.19
C LYS A 70 -13.05 -1.27 1.06
N ASN A 71 -12.37 -1.08 -0.07
CA ASN A 71 -12.87 -0.35 -1.22
C ASN A 71 -13.71 -1.22 -2.17
N ALA A 72 -13.41 -2.52 -2.21
CA ALA A 72 -14.01 -3.52 -3.08
C ALA A 72 -15.35 -4.07 -2.54
N LEU A 73 -15.62 -3.92 -1.23
CA LEU A 73 -16.94 -4.02 -0.61
C LEU A 73 -17.74 -2.72 -0.78
#